data_AF-A0A1C6JYY4-F1
#
_entry.id   AF-A0A1C6JYY4-F1
#
_cell.length_a   1.000
_cell.length_b   1.000
_cell.length_c   1.000
_cell.angle_alpha   90.00
_cell.angle_beta   90.00
_cell.angle_gamma   90.00
#
_symmetry.space_group_name_H-M   'P 1'
#
loop_
_entity.id
_entity.type
_entity.pdbx_description
1 polymer ?
#
loop_
_entity_poly.entity_id
_entity_poly.type
_entity_poly.pdbx_seq_one_letter_code
_entity_poly.pdbx_strand_id
1 'polypeptide(L)'
;MKKLLLSILSIIMALSLLACGGKKEKKVANIFAPNTPNVYIGNNYQDAYREFIDAGFSNITTKQIKDIDAASEIADGTVESITVDGSSNYTQKTAFNKKSKVVIKYHTLVDYHVKLHINFPGNLLLNTYDVDVYIDDSLQETLKHGKSDDIEKELSMGEHEISFVKNDKEDDEANKINGKIKIDVKNDLEAEYQIKCESNDIKVSKKYVDYKVELKEGQVKVTKSAEDYDTSGKNYKKVISELRKMGFTNIKENILYDIIFGVTKEGELESVTIDGDDTFTRGDIFSSDAKVIVTYHMKEENDPSKKMEEKTAEEETTEDKEQQETLTVDNCPELADILSNKASNDPSYSSFASKYEGRTIEFAGRIDNCAPHGKYKTRFDYLVSAGDYDPDHQVGPAFKFEDVNYYDLNTDLDTVSVGTNVNIIAEVEYFDSNSELFYLKPISVTGR
;
A
#
# COMPACT_ATOMS: atom_id res chain seq x y z
N MET A 1 46.55 10.74 -8.71
CA MET A 1 47.65 10.76 -7.72
C MET A 1 47.47 9.57 -6.79
N LYS A 2 48.42 8.63 -6.85
CA LYS A 2 48.41 7.39 -6.06
C LYS A 2 48.95 7.64 -4.65
N LYS A 3 48.29 7.10 -3.64
CA LYS A 3 48.89 6.70 -2.34
C LYS A 3 48.20 5.42 -1.89
N LEU A 4 48.80 4.45 -1.24
CA LEU A 4 50.16 3.92 -1.24
C LEU A 4 50.00 2.52 -0.60
N LEU A 5 49.68 1.49 -1.40
CA LEU A 5 49.76 0.09 -0.93
C LEU A 5 51.24 -0.27 -0.82
N LEU A 6 51.75 -0.38 0.40
CA LEU A 6 53.08 -0.94 0.65
C LEU A 6 52.93 -2.35 1.23
N SER A 7 52.87 -3.30 0.30
CA SER A 7 53.27 -4.69 0.49
C SER A 7 54.80 -4.74 0.57
N ILE A 8 55.36 -5.26 1.67
CA ILE A 8 56.75 -5.74 1.74
C ILE A 8 56.69 -7.05 2.56
N LEU A 9 56.63 -8.20 1.89
CA LEU A 9 57.75 -8.97 1.31
C LEU A 9 58.63 -9.61 2.39
N SER A 10 58.54 -10.94 2.39
CA SER A 10 59.41 -11.92 3.02
C SER A 10 60.90 -11.58 2.88
N ILE A 11 61.61 -11.53 4.00
CA ILE A 11 63.07 -11.68 4.04
C ILE A 11 63.38 -12.86 4.94
N ILE A 12 63.65 -14.00 4.29
CA ILE A 12 64.41 -15.11 4.86
C ILE A 12 65.86 -14.64 4.89
N MET A 13 66.41 -14.44 6.09
CA MET A 13 67.85 -14.36 6.29
C MET A 13 68.24 -15.38 7.35
N ALA A 14 68.76 -16.50 6.87
CA ALA A 14 69.51 -17.45 7.67
C ALA A 14 70.83 -16.81 8.07
N LEU A 15 71.02 -16.57 9.38
CA LEU A 15 72.36 -16.49 9.96
C LEU A 15 72.51 -17.63 10.96
N SER A 16 73.29 -18.62 10.55
CA SER A 16 73.84 -19.68 11.38
C SER A 16 74.96 -19.13 12.24
N LEU A 17 74.73 -18.98 13.55
CA LEU A 17 75.78 -19.05 14.57
C LEU A 17 75.23 -19.84 15.77
N LEU A 18 75.58 -21.13 15.80
CA LEU A 18 75.57 -21.96 16.99
C LEU A 18 76.66 -21.44 17.93
N ALA A 19 76.27 -20.64 18.91
CA ALA A 19 77.01 -20.50 20.16
C ALA A 19 76.29 -21.32 21.23
N CYS A 20 76.94 -22.39 21.69
CA CYS A 20 76.55 -23.16 22.86
C CYS A 20 76.48 -22.23 24.08
N GLY A 21 75.40 -22.28 24.87
CA GLY A 21 75.40 -21.67 26.19
C GLY A 21 74.04 -21.32 26.77
N GLY A 22 73.40 -22.32 27.38
CA GLY A 22 72.30 -22.12 28.33
C GLY A 22 70.91 -22.24 27.72
N LYS A 23 70.20 -23.34 28.07
CA LYS A 23 68.74 -23.33 28.10
C LYS A 23 68.29 -22.23 29.06
N LYS A 24 68.08 -21.01 28.54
CA LYS A 24 67.15 -20.08 29.19
C LYS A 24 65.77 -20.65 28.91
N GLU A 25 65.17 -21.30 29.90
CA GLU A 25 63.72 -21.46 29.92
C GLU A 25 63.12 -20.10 29.57
N LYS A 26 62.40 -20.02 28.45
CA LYS A 26 61.54 -18.86 28.19
C LYS A 26 60.55 -18.86 29.35
N LYS A 27 60.76 -18.01 30.35
CA LYS A 27 59.74 -17.67 31.36
C LYS A 27 58.50 -17.28 30.57
N VAL A 28 57.53 -18.18 30.51
CA VAL A 28 56.19 -17.85 30.04
C VAL A 28 55.70 -16.83 31.05
N ALA A 29 55.47 -15.59 30.62
CA ALA A 29 54.92 -14.58 31.51
C ALA A 29 53.55 -15.10 31.97
N ASN A 30 53.49 -15.52 33.22
CA ASN A 30 52.25 -15.88 33.88
C ASN A 30 51.45 -14.59 34.01
N ILE A 31 50.31 -14.52 33.34
CA ILE A 31 49.34 -13.45 33.55
C ILE A 31 48.35 -13.91 34.62
N PHE A 32 47.80 -12.96 35.34
CA PHE A 32 46.84 -13.24 36.41
C PHE A 32 45.44 -12.88 35.93
N ALA A 33 44.43 -13.62 36.38
CA ALA A 33 43.07 -13.18 36.15
C ALA A 33 42.84 -11.80 36.80
N PRO A 34 42.12 -10.87 36.15
CA PRO A 34 41.88 -9.54 36.70
C PRO A 34 41.05 -9.57 37.99
N ASN A 35 40.08 -10.47 38.09
CA ASN A 35 39.26 -10.69 39.29
C ASN A 35 38.71 -12.13 39.37
N THR A 36 37.95 -12.46 40.43
CA THR A 36 37.12 -13.68 40.48
C THR A 36 35.89 -13.55 39.57
N PRO A 37 35.36 -14.64 38.97
CA PRO A 37 34.19 -14.58 38.09
C PRO A 37 32.98 -13.86 38.68
N ASN A 38 32.70 -14.08 39.98
CA ASN A 38 31.52 -13.53 40.66
C ASN A 38 31.48 -12.01 40.67
N VAL A 39 32.62 -11.33 40.53
CA VAL A 39 32.66 -9.86 40.44
C VAL A 39 32.12 -9.37 39.10
N TYR A 40 32.15 -10.19 38.06
CA TYR A 40 31.65 -9.81 36.74
C TYR A 40 30.17 -10.10 36.54
N ILE A 41 29.60 -11.07 37.26
CA ILE A 41 28.20 -11.46 37.11
C ILE A 41 27.28 -10.27 37.39
N GLY A 42 26.33 -10.02 36.50
CA GLY A 42 25.43 -8.85 36.61
C GLY A 42 26.00 -7.54 36.02
N ASN A 43 27.28 -7.50 35.65
CA ASN A 43 27.91 -6.32 35.06
C ASN A 43 27.97 -6.40 33.53
N ASN A 44 28.34 -5.28 32.89
CA ASN A 44 28.46 -5.22 31.44
C ASN A 44 29.68 -6.04 30.94
N TYR A 45 29.45 -6.91 29.95
CA TYR A 45 30.49 -7.80 29.43
C TYR A 45 31.68 -7.06 28.79
N GLN A 46 31.49 -5.82 28.31
CA GLN A 46 32.55 -5.01 27.73
C GLN A 46 33.59 -4.62 28.79
N ASP A 47 33.16 -4.36 30.03
CA ASP A 47 34.08 -4.10 31.14
C ASP A 47 34.95 -5.32 31.42
N ALA A 48 34.33 -6.48 31.56
CA ALA A 48 35.05 -7.74 31.73
C ALA A 48 36.01 -8.00 30.55
N TYR A 49 35.54 -7.82 29.31
CA TYR A 49 36.37 -8.00 28.12
C TYR A 49 37.62 -7.12 28.15
N ARG A 50 37.45 -5.82 28.46
CA ARG A 50 38.56 -4.86 28.60
C ARG A 50 39.53 -5.27 29.69
N GLU A 51 39.05 -5.62 30.88
CA GLU A 51 39.92 -6.02 32.00
C GLU A 51 40.77 -7.26 31.67
N PHE A 52 40.22 -8.25 30.95
CA PHE A 52 41.00 -9.42 30.53
C PHE A 52 42.02 -9.08 29.44
N ILE A 53 41.71 -8.16 28.52
CA ILE A 53 42.69 -7.62 27.56
C ILE A 53 43.83 -6.91 28.31
N ASP A 54 43.49 -6.03 29.25
CA ASP A 54 44.45 -5.24 30.03
C ASP A 54 45.33 -6.14 30.93
N ALA A 55 44.79 -7.26 31.42
CA ALA A 55 45.54 -8.29 32.12
C ALA A 55 46.49 -9.11 31.21
N GLY A 56 46.40 -8.95 29.89
CA GLY A 56 47.30 -9.55 28.91
C GLY A 56 46.81 -10.84 28.26
N PHE A 57 45.53 -11.21 28.43
CA PHE A 57 44.94 -12.33 27.71
C PHE A 57 44.78 -11.99 26.23
N SER A 58 45.18 -12.90 25.34
CA SER A 58 45.11 -12.69 23.89
C SER A 58 44.10 -13.62 23.19
N ASN A 59 43.39 -14.47 23.94
CA ASN A 59 42.43 -15.45 23.43
C ASN A 59 41.12 -15.33 24.20
N ILE A 60 40.38 -14.25 23.94
CA ILE A 60 39.11 -13.95 24.58
C ILE A 60 38.01 -14.14 23.54
N THR A 61 36.97 -14.86 23.93
CA THR A 61 35.78 -15.09 23.11
C THR A 61 34.54 -14.76 23.92
N THR A 62 33.53 -14.21 23.26
CA THR A 62 32.23 -13.95 23.88
C THR A 62 31.19 -14.94 23.36
N LYS A 63 30.15 -15.19 24.16
CA LYS A 63 29.00 -16.03 23.79
C LYS A 63 27.72 -15.36 24.26
N GLN A 64 26.82 -15.11 23.32
CA GLN A 64 25.52 -14.51 23.58
C GLN A 64 24.53 -15.57 24.09
N ILE A 65 23.65 -15.15 24.99
CA ILE A 65 22.43 -15.82 25.41
C ILE A 65 21.30 -14.87 25.00
N LYS A 66 20.49 -15.27 24.01
CA LYS A 66 19.41 -14.43 23.47
C LYS A 66 18.12 -14.72 24.24
N ASP A 67 17.95 -14.04 25.36
CA ASP A 67 16.85 -14.28 26.30
C ASP A 67 16.27 -13.01 26.95
N ILE A 68 16.78 -11.84 26.59
CA ILE A 68 16.23 -10.56 27.04
C ILE A 68 15.05 -10.18 26.13
N ASP A 69 13.84 -10.35 26.64
CA ASP A 69 12.58 -9.92 26.03
C ASP A 69 12.01 -8.66 26.71
N ALA A 70 10.84 -8.21 26.28
CA ALA A 70 10.20 -7.01 26.83
C ALA A 70 9.80 -7.12 28.31
N ALA A 71 9.72 -8.34 28.88
CA ALA A 71 9.39 -8.58 30.28
C ALA A 71 10.64 -8.73 31.16
N SER A 72 11.82 -8.80 30.56
CA SER A 72 13.08 -9.08 31.25
C SER A 72 13.58 -7.87 32.04
N GLU A 73 14.03 -8.12 33.28
CA GLU A 73 14.69 -7.11 34.13
C GLU A 73 16.22 -7.06 33.93
N ILE A 74 16.76 -7.97 33.11
CA ILE A 74 18.19 -8.08 32.81
C ILE A 74 18.57 -7.05 31.76
N ALA A 75 19.61 -6.25 32.00
CA ALA A 75 20.12 -5.29 31.02
C ALA A 75 20.89 -6.00 29.89
N ASP A 76 20.81 -5.48 28.66
CA ASP A 76 21.61 -5.98 27.54
C ASP A 76 23.12 -5.91 27.84
N GLY A 77 23.83 -6.97 27.50
CA GLY A 77 25.25 -7.10 27.78
C GLY A 77 25.59 -7.64 29.18
N THR A 78 24.61 -8.04 29.99
CA THR A 78 24.84 -8.54 31.36
C THR A 78 25.58 -9.88 31.36
N VAL A 79 26.71 -9.98 32.08
CA VAL A 79 27.49 -11.21 32.18
C VAL A 79 26.77 -12.28 33.01
N GLU A 80 26.67 -13.47 32.43
CA GLU A 80 26.16 -14.70 33.06
C GLU A 80 27.31 -15.55 33.62
N SER A 81 28.42 -15.66 32.90
CA SER A 81 29.60 -16.41 33.39
C SER A 81 30.88 -16.06 32.66
N ILE A 82 32.01 -16.21 33.35
CA ILE A 82 33.35 -16.12 32.75
C ILE A 82 34.16 -17.36 33.12
N THR A 83 34.73 -18.00 32.11
CA THR A 83 35.63 -19.15 32.31
C THR A 83 36.99 -18.89 31.67
N VAL A 84 38.04 -19.43 32.28
CA VAL A 84 39.40 -19.47 31.71
C VAL A 84 39.78 -20.94 31.58
N ASP A 85 40.10 -21.37 30.35
CA ASP A 85 40.31 -22.78 29.98
C ASP A 85 39.16 -23.69 30.43
N GLY A 86 37.92 -23.17 30.41
CA GLY A 86 36.71 -23.88 30.79
C GLY A 86 36.41 -23.94 32.30
N SER A 87 37.28 -23.37 33.15
CA SER A 87 37.07 -23.32 34.60
C SER A 87 36.59 -21.94 35.05
N SER A 88 35.60 -21.90 35.95
CA SER A 88 35.22 -20.73 36.74
C SER A 88 35.83 -20.74 38.15
N ASN A 89 36.64 -21.74 38.50
CA ASN A 89 37.27 -21.83 39.81
C ASN A 89 38.65 -21.16 39.80
N TYR A 90 38.66 -19.82 39.81
CA TYR A 90 39.89 -19.03 39.87
C TYR A 90 39.72 -17.73 40.65
N THR A 91 40.85 -17.14 41.03
CA THR A 91 40.93 -15.86 41.74
C THR A 91 41.89 -14.92 41.03
N GLN A 92 41.95 -13.67 41.48
CA GLN A 92 42.91 -12.68 40.97
C GLN A 92 44.39 -13.13 41.11
N LYS A 93 44.69 -14.12 41.96
CA LYS A 93 46.05 -14.66 42.13
C LYS A 93 46.32 -15.89 41.28
N THR A 94 45.33 -16.40 40.56
CA THR A 94 45.49 -17.58 39.70
C THR A 94 46.27 -17.20 38.45
N ALA A 95 47.39 -17.89 38.22
CA ALA A 95 48.25 -17.68 37.06
C ALA A 95 47.77 -18.49 35.85
N PHE A 96 47.75 -17.86 34.68
CA PHE A 96 47.36 -18.44 33.40
C PHE A 96 48.39 -18.17 32.31
N ASN A 97 48.32 -18.96 31.25
CA ASN A 97 49.02 -18.64 30.01
C ASN A 97 48.27 -17.51 29.29
N LYS A 98 48.98 -16.58 28.66
CA LYS A 98 48.32 -15.52 27.86
C LYS A 98 47.39 -16.01 26.76
N LYS A 99 47.58 -17.24 26.27
CA LYS A 99 46.74 -17.89 25.26
C LYS A 99 45.62 -18.75 25.84
N SER A 100 45.54 -18.88 27.17
CA SER A 100 44.41 -19.54 27.85
C SER A 100 43.10 -18.93 27.35
N LYS A 101 42.14 -19.79 27.02
CA LYS A 101 40.89 -19.38 26.38
C LYS A 101 39.96 -18.79 27.44
N VAL A 102 39.70 -17.50 27.32
CA VAL A 102 38.67 -16.82 28.10
C VAL A 102 37.35 -16.90 27.34
N VAL A 103 36.29 -17.32 28.01
CA VAL A 103 34.92 -17.31 27.46
C VAL A 103 34.04 -16.49 28.38
N ILE A 104 33.52 -15.38 27.87
CA ILE A 104 32.55 -14.50 28.56
C ILE A 104 31.17 -14.81 27.98
N LYS A 105 30.29 -15.43 28.76
CA LYS A 105 28.88 -15.61 28.40
C LYS A 105 28.07 -14.45 28.97
N TYR A 106 27.16 -13.90 28.18
CA TYR A 106 26.35 -12.75 28.55
C TYR A 106 24.97 -12.78 27.91
N HIS A 107 24.01 -12.18 28.58
CA HIS A 107 22.62 -12.02 28.13
C HIS A 107 22.51 -10.88 27.12
N THR A 108 21.72 -11.10 26.09
CA THR A 108 21.41 -10.11 25.06
C THR A 108 19.98 -10.27 24.57
N LEU A 109 19.54 -9.30 23.80
CA LEU A 109 18.19 -9.21 23.26
C LEU A 109 17.84 -10.46 22.44
N VAL A 110 16.61 -10.93 22.59
CA VAL A 110 16.03 -11.95 21.72
C VAL A 110 16.01 -11.46 20.28
N ASP A 111 16.11 -12.39 19.32
CA ASP A 111 15.85 -12.07 17.91
C ASP A 111 14.42 -12.45 17.55
N TYR A 112 13.89 -11.79 16.53
CA TYR A 112 12.61 -12.08 15.91
C TYR A 112 12.75 -12.19 14.39
N HIS A 113 11.91 -13.03 13.80
CA HIS A 113 11.81 -13.18 12.36
C HIS A 113 11.06 -12.00 11.76
N VAL A 114 11.78 -11.21 10.96
CA VAL A 114 11.28 -10.02 10.29
C VAL A 114 11.21 -10.31 8.79
N LYS A 115 10.00 -10.22 8.23
CA LYS A 115 9.76 -10.25 6.79
C LYS A 115 9.38 -8.86 6.28
N LEU A 116 10.16 -8.33 5.35
CA LEU A 116 9.95 -7.02 4.73
C LEU A 116 9.56 -7.21 3.26
N HIS A 117 8.38 -6.72 2.90
CA HIS A 117 7.94 -6.56 1.52
C HIS A 117 8.32 -5.17 1.04
N ILE A 118 9.25 -5.08 0.08
CA ILE A 118 9.66 -3.78 -0.48
C ILE A 118 9.00 -3.62 -1.84
N ASN A 119 7.91 -2.84 -1.87
CA ASN A 119 7.19 -2.52 -3.09
C ASN A 119 7.91 -1.37 -3.81
N PHE A 120 8.52 -1.67 -4.95
CA PHE A 120 9.26 -0.71 -5.75
C PHE A 120 8.64 -0.57 -7.15
N PRO A 121 7.50 0.14 -7.29
CA PRO A 121 6.94 0.41 -8.59
C PRO A 121 7.87 1.31 -9.41
N GLY A 122 8.03 0.97 -10.69
CA GLY A 122 8.88 1.75 -11.60
C GLY A 122 8.27 3.13 -11.87
N ASN A 123 9.14 4.14 -12.04
CA ASN A 123 8.75 5.43 -12.56
C ASN A 123 8.55 5.33 -14.07
N LEU A 124 7.46 5.91 -14.59
CA LEU A 124 7.18 5.94 -16.02
C LEU A 124 8.18 6.82 -16.79
N LEU A 125 8.72 7.87 -16.16
CA LEU A 125 9.70 8.81 -16.74
C LEU A 125 10.61 9.40 -15.63
N LEU A 126 11.91 9.53 -15.93
CA LEU A 126 12.98 10.10 -15.07
C LEU A 126 13.13 9.40 -13.70
N ASN A 127 14.23 9.70 -12.99
CA ASN A 127 14.53 9.16 -11.65
C ASN A 127 14.47 7.63 -11.59
N THR A 128 15.02 6.98 -12.62
CA THR A 128 15.10 5.53 -12.75
C THR A 128 16.49 5.07 -12.31
N TYR A 129 16.65 4.79 -11.02
CA TYR A 129 17.91 4.29 -10.48
C TYR A 129 17.67 3.08 -9.57
N ASP A 130 18.69 2.26 -9.43
CA ASP A 130 18.72 1.11 -8.53
C ASP A 130 18.89 1.60 -7.08
N VAL A 131 18.39 0.82 -6.12
CA VAL A 131 18.36 1.19 -4.70
C VAL A 131 19.03 0.10 -3.88
N ASP A 132 20.06 0.48 -3.12
CA ASP A 132 20.65 -0.35 -2.09
C ASP A 132 19.79 -0.27 -0.82
N VAL A 133 19.50 -1.43 -0.24
CA VAL A 133 18.71 -1.56 0.99
C VAL A 133 19.64 -1.95 2.12
N TYR A 134 19.68 -1.13 3.16
CA TYR A 134 20.47 -1.34 4.37
C TYR A 134 19.53 -1.55 5.57
N ILE A 135 19.93 -2.44 6.47
CA ILE A 135 19.37 -2.55 7.83
C ILE A 135 20.53 -2.32 8.79
N ASP A 136 20.42 -1.29 9.65
CA ASP A 136 21.48 -0.82 10.56
C ASP A 136 22.86 -0.73 9.90
N ASP A 137 22.95 0.03 8.81
CA ASP A 137 24.16 0.22 8.01
C ASP A 137 24.73 -1.04 7.33
N SER A 138 24.13 -2.22 7.52
CA SER A 138 24.47 -3.43 6.80
C SER A 138 23.70 -3.51 5.49
N LEU A 139 24.40 -3.52 4.36
CA LEU A 139 23.82 -3.78 3.04
C LEU A 139 23.17 -5.17 3.03
N GLN A 140 21.89 -5.23 2.68
CA GLN A 140 21.17 -6.48 2.50
C GLN A 140 21.14 -6.86 1.01
N GLU A 141 20.72 -5.93 0.15
CA GLU A 141 20.63 -6.17 -1.29
C GLU A 141 20.60 -4.86 -2.12
N THR A 142 20.62 -5.02 -3.44
CA THR A 142 20.42 -3.95 -4.41
C THR A 142 19.20 -4.25 -5.27
N LEU A 143 18.14 -3.48 -5.09
CA LEU A 143 16.91 -3.57 -5.87
C LEU A 143 17.09 -2.87 -7.21
N LYS A 144 16.73 -3.58 -8.29
CA LYS A 144 16.65 -2.97 -9.63
C LYS A 144 15.45 -2.05 -9.72
N HIS A 145 15.58 -0.93 -10.42
CA HIS A 145 14.47 -0.01 -10.59
C HIS A 145 13.20 -0.71 -11.11
N GLY A 146 12.07 -0.50 -10.43
CA GLY A 146 10.80 -1.11 -10.78
C GLY A 146 10.67 -2.60 -10.43
N LYS A 147 11.58 -3.13 -9.60
CA LYS A 147 11.57 -4.51 -9.11
C LYS A 147 11.42 -4.52 -7.60
N SER A 148 10.23 -4.92 -7.16
CA SER A 148 9.94 -5.26 -5.76
C SER A 148 10.63 -6.57 -5.37
N ASP A 149 10.99 -6.70 -4.09
CA ASP A 149 11.52 -7.94 -3.52
C ASP A 149 11.18 -8.06 -2.03
N ASP A 150 11.37 -9.26 -1.48
CA ASP A 150 11.17 -9.59 -0.08
C ASP A 150 12.51 -9.81 0.64
N ILE A 151 12.69 -9.20 1.81
CA ILE A 151 13.83 -9.45 2.70
C ILE A 151 13.35 -10.19 3.94
N GLU A 152 13.98 -11.33 4.25
CA GLU A 152 13.77 -12.05 5.51
C GLU A 152 15.04 -12.05 6.37
N LYS A 153 14.89 -11.67 7.65
CA LYS A 153 16.01 -11.54 8.58
C LYS A 153 15.61 -11.84 10.02
N GLU A 154 16.56 -12.36 10.79
CA GLU A 154 16.50 -12.34 12.25
C GLU A 154 17.08 -11.01 12.75
N LEU A 155 16.25 -10.18 13.38
CA LEU A 155 16.66 -8.91 13.96
C LEU A 155 16.46 -8.95 15.47
N SER A 156 17.38 -8.34 16.21
CA SER A 156 17.24 -8.20 17.66
C SER A 156 15.96 -7.43 18.02
N MET A 157 15.43 -7.64 19.22
CA MET A 157 14.38 -6.80 19.76
C MET A 157 14.85 -5.34 19.82
N GLY A 158 13.99 -4.39 19.43
CA GLY A 158 14.26 -2.96 19.51
C GLY A 158 14.07 -2.21 18.19
N GLU A 159 14.52 -0.96 18.17
CA GLU A 159 14.40 -0.09 17.00
C GLU A 159 15.55 -0.36 16.02
N HIS A 160 15.19 -0.62 14.77
CA HIS A 160 16.09 -0.84 13.64
C HIS A 160 15.86 0.22 12.56
N GLU A 161 16.93 0.72 11.94
CA GLU A 161 16.83 1.67 10.81
C GLU A 161 16.94 0.91 9.48
N ILE A 162 15.94 1.09 8.62
CA ILE A 162 15.96 0.66 7.23
C ILE A 162 16.30 1.88 6.38
N SER A 163 17.42 1.82 5.67
CA SER A 163 17.89 2.88 4.78
C SER A 163 17.85 2.40 3.33
N PHE A 164 17.19 3.18 2.48
CA PHE A 164 17.15 3.02 1.04
C PHE A 164 18.08 4.07 0.45
N VAL A 165 19.07 3.65 -0.32
CA VAL A 165 20.13 4.52 -0.82
C VAL A 165 20.22 4.34 -2.32
N LYS A 166 20.28 5.45 -3.07
CA LYS A 166 20.54 5.38 -4.51
C LYS A 166 21.87 4.66 -4.75
N ASN A 167 21.85 3.61 -5.58
CA ASN A 167 23.06 2.92 -5.99
C ASN A 167 23.76 3.73 -7.09
N ASP A 168 24.48 4.77 -6.67
CA ASP A 168 25.51 5.40 -7.46
C ASP A 168 26.85 5.30 -6.73
N LYS A 169 27.94 5.26 -7.49
CA LYS A 169 29.29 5.06 -6.95
C LYS A 169 29.88 6.36 -6.36
N GLU A 170 29.03 7.28 -5.94
CA GLU A 170 29.45 8.58 -5.42
C GLU A 170 29.65 8.49 -3.90
N ASP A 171 30.88 8.76 -3.45
CA ASP A 171 31.29 8.71 -2.03
C ASP A 171 30.95 10.01 -1.26
N ASP A 172 30.08 10.87 -1.80
CA ASP A 172 29.70 12.12 -1.14
C ASP A 172 28.48 11.93 -0.23
N GLU A 173 28.74 11.61 1.04
CA GLU A 173 27.71 11.45 2.08
C GLU A 173 26.80 12.69 2.24
N ALA A 174 27.25 13.90 1.87
CA ALA A 174 26.44 15.11 1.99
C ALA A 174 25.38 15.24 0.89
N ASN A 175 25.58 14.58 -0.26
CA ASN A 175 24.70 14.65 -1.43
C ASN A 175 24.02 13.31 -1.75
N LYS A 176 24.11 12.36 -0.83
CA LYS A 176 23.60 11.00 -0.99
C LYS A 176 22.07 11.00 -0.98
N ILE A 177 21.49 10.64 -2.13
CA ILE A 177 20.04 10.46 -2.26
C ILE A 177 19.63 9.22 -1.48
N ASN A 178 18.85 9.42 -0.41
CA ASN A 178 18.38 8.33 0.44
C ASN A 178 16.95 8.57 0.94
N GLY A 179 16.39 7.51 1.52
CA GLY A 179 15.14 7.49 2.25
C GLY A 179 15.30 6.57 3.44
N LYS A 180 14.76 6.93 4.60
CA LYS A 180 14.94 6.18 5.84
C LYS A 180 13.62 5.95 6.53
N ILE A 181 13.49 4.79 7.16
CA ILE A 181 12.38 4.48 8.05
C ILE A 181 12.87 3.64 9.21
N LYS A 182 12.19 3.77 10.36
CA LYS A 182 12.46 2.97 11.54
C LYS A 182 11.39 1.91 11.71
N ILE A 183 11.80 0.73 12.13
CA ILE A 183 10.92 -0.37 12.51
C ILE A 183 11.24 -0.79 13.94
N ASP A 184 10.21 -0.96 14.75
CA ASP A 184 10.34 -1.38 16.14
C ASP A 184 10.01 -2.87 16.23
N VAL A 185 11.04 -3.70 16.42
CA VAL A 185 10.94 -5.16 16.43
C VAL A 185 10.63 -5.63 17.85
N LYS A 186 9.40 -6.13 18.04
CA LYS A 186 8.91 -6.59 19.35
C LYS A 186 8.47 -8.05 19.37
N ASN A 187 8.24 -8.61 18.19
CA ASN A 187 7.80 -9.96 17.90
C ASN A 187 8.19 -10.28 16.46
N ASP A 188 8.01 -11.53 16.04
CA ASP A 188 8.01 -11.85 14.62
C ASP A 188 6.99 -10.96 13.90
N LEU A 189 7.35 -10.42 12.75
CA LEU A 189 6.49 -9.47 12.05
C LEU A 189 6.65 -9.56 10.53
N GLU A 190 5.62 -9.08 9.84
CA GLU A 190 5.62 -8.84 8.41
C GLU A 190 5.33 -7.36 8.18
N ALA A 191 6.14 -6.67 7.38
CA ALA A 191 5.94 -5.25 7.09
C ALA A 191 6.01 -5.01 5.59
N GLU A 192 5.22 -4.05 5.09
CA GLU A 192 5.32 -3.59 3.71
C GLU A 192 5.70 -2.11 3.67
N TYR A 193 6.70 -1.81 2.84
CA TYR A 193 7.16 -0.46 2.54
C TYR A 193 7.11 -0.24 1.04
N GLN A 194 6.48 0.85 0.62
CA GLN A 194 6.53 1.31 -0.76
C GLN A 194 7.61 2.37 -0.91
N ILE A 195 8.52 2.18 -1.86
CA ILE A 195 9.55 3.17 -2.19
C ILE A 195 9.28 3.80 -3.56
N LYS A 196 9.60 5.09 -3.67
CA LYS A 196 9.55 5.84 -4.93
C LYS A 196 10.81 6.69 -5.08
N CYS A 197 11.49 6.52 -6.20
CA CYS A 197 12.64 7.35 -6.55
C CYS A 197 12.19 8.76 -6.92
N GLU A 198 12.72 9.77 -6.23
CA GLU A 198 12.57 11.17 -6.57
C GLU A 198 13.95 11.77 -6.90
N SER A 199 13.98 13.05 -7.29
CA SER A 199 15.20 13.67 -7.82
C SER A 199 16.27 13.89 -6.75
N ASN A 200 15.85 14.14 -5.50
CA ASN A 200 16.74 14.49 -4.39
C ASN A 200 16.61 13.54 -3.18
N ASP A 201 15.62 12.65 -3.18
CA ASP A 201 15.33 11.72 -2.09
C ASP A 201 14.71 10.42 -2.62
N ILE A 202 14.59 9.44 -1.73
CA ILE A 202 13.77 8.25 -1.96
C ILE A 202 12.60 8.34 -0.99
N LYS A 203 11.39 8.54 -1.51
CA LYS A 203 10.18 8.59 -0.69
C LYS A 203 9.85 7.17 -0.21
N VAL A 204 9.79 6.98 1.11
CA VAL A 204 9.43 5.72 1.75
C VAL A 204 8.06 5.88 2.40
N SER A 205 7.10 5.02 2.03
CA SER A 205 5.75 4.99 2.59
C SER A 205 5.52 3.66 3.30
N LYS A 206 5.24 3.69 4.60
CA LYS A 206 4.82 2.51 5.36
C LYS A 206 3.41 2.12 4.96
N LYS A 207 3.21 0.89 4.49
CA LYS A 207 1.89 0.34 4.17
C LYS A 207 1.29 -0.40 5.36
N TYR A 208 2.07 -1.26 6.02
CA TYR A 208 1.68 -1.87 7.29
C TYR A 208 2.89 -2.41 8.05
N VAL A 209 2.69 -2.67 9.35
CA VAL A 209 3.57 -3.49 10.18
C VAL A 209 2.68 -4.45 10.97
N ASP A 210 2.73 -5.71 10.60
CA ASP A 210 1.86 -6.78 11.06
C ASP A 210 2.62 -7.70 12.03
N TYR A 211 2.52 -7.41 13.32
CA TYR A 211 3.14 -8.23 14.37
C TYR A 211 2.40 -9.57 14.55
N LYS A 212 3.12 -10.68 14.52
CA LYS A 212 2.60 -12.02 14.81
C LYS A 212 2.42 -12.18 16.33
N VAL A 213 1.27 -11.74 16.80
CA VAL A 213 0.88 -11.81 18.22
C VAL A 213 -0.28 -12.76 18.43
N GLU A 214 -0.33 -13.38 19.61
CA GLU A 214 -1.52 -14.09 20.08
C GLU A 214 -2.58 -13.07 20.52
N LEU A 215 -3.79 -13.20 19.97
CA LEU A 215 -4.90 -12.33 20.33
C LEU A 215 -5.53 -12.77 21.65
N LYS A 216 -5.81 -11.80 22.53
CA LYS A 216 -6.58 -12.04 23.75
C LYS A 216 -8.06 -12.18 23.43
N GLU A 217 -8.82 -12.77 24.35
CA GLU A 217 -10.27 -12.83 24.24
C GLU A 217 -10.86 -11.43 24.03
N GLY A 218 -11.77 -11.31 23.06
CA GLY A 218 -12.37 -10.03 22.70
C GLY A 218 -11.50 -9.12 21.83
N GLN A 219 -10.35 -9.57 21.32
CA GLN A 219 -9.55 -8.81 20.35
C GLN A 219 -9.78 -9.32 18.92
N VAL A 220 -9.81 -8.39 17.97
CA VAL A 220 -9.88 -8.66 16.54
C VAL A 220 -8.73 -7.94 15.85
N LYS A 221 -7.99 -8.68 15.03
CA LYS A 221 -6.89 -8.12 14.22
C LYS A 221 -7.34 -7.96 12.78
N VAL A 222 -7.21 -6.75 12.24
CA VAL A 222 -7.61 -6.47 10.86
C VAL A 222 -6.54 -6.98 9.89
N THR A 223 -6.99 -7.52 8.75
CA THR A 223 -6.10 -8.11 7.73
C THR A 223 -5.93 -7.23 6.50
N LYS A 224 -6.57 -6.06 6.49
CA LYS A 224 -6.63 -5.08 5.41
C LYS A 224 -6.59 -3.68 5.99
N SER A 225 -6.06 -2.73 5.23
CA SER A 225 -6.15 -1.30 5.57
C SER A 225 -7.54 -0.73 5.27
N ALA A 226 -7.83 0.46 5.78
CA ALA A 226 -9.03 1.23 5.44
C ALA A 226 -9.10 1.52 3.93
N GLU A 227 -7.98 1.94 3.33
CA GLU A 227 -7.83 2.15 1.88
C GLU A 227 -8.09 0.86 1.08
N ASP A 228 -7.69 -0.31 1.61
CA ASP A 228 -7.99 -1.59 0.96
C ASP A 228 -9.48 -1.93 1.01
N TYR A 229 -10.31 -1.26 1.81
CA TYR A 229 -11.77 -1.36 1.71
C TYR A 229 -12.32 -0.35 0.71
N ASP A 230 -11.74 0.86 0.65
CA ASP A 230 -12.04 1.94 -0.29
C ASP A 230 -11.49 1.65 -1.70
N THR A 231 -12.04 0.61 -2.34
CA THR A 231 -11.82 0.38 -3.76
C THR A 231 -13.18 0.32 -4.44
N SER A 232 -13.38 1.14 -5.47
CA SER A 232 -14.62 1.22 -6.24
C SER A 232 -15.18 -0.16 -6.62
N GLY A 233 -16.50 -0.30 -6.49
CA GLY A 233 -17.28 -1.47 -6.85
C GLY A 233 -17.42 -2.57 -5.77
N LYS A 234 -16.94 -2.36 -4.54
CA LYS A 234 -17.16 -3.33 -3.45
C LYS A 234 -18.57 -3.23 -2.90
N ASN A 235 -19.22 -4.39 -2.73
CA ASN A 235 -20.56 -4.45 -2.15
C ASN A 235 -20.49 -4.49 -0.61
N TYR A 236 -21.17 -3.56 0.07
CA TYR A 236 -21.13 -3.42 1.53
C TYR A 236 -21.49 -4.71 2.28
N LYS A 237 -22.40 -5.55 1.76
CA LYS A 237 -22.80 -6.81 2.41
C LYS A 237 -21.66 -7.80 2.51
N LYS A 238 -20.78 -7.83 1.50
CA LYS A 238 -19.57 -8.67 1.52
C LYS A 238 -18.60 -8.17 2.58
N VAL A 239 -18.41 -6.86 2.69
CA VAL A 239 -17.56 -6.22 3.69
C VAL A 239 -18.07 -6.50 5.10
N ILE A 240 -19.37 -6.33 5.36
CA ILE A 240 -19.99 -6.70 6.65
C ILE A 240 -19.79 -8.20 6.95
N SER A 241 -19.97 -9.08 5.96
CA SER A 241 -19.73 -10.53 6.14
C SER A 241 -18.28 -10.82 6.51
N GLU A 242 -17.33 -10.14 5.89
CA GLU A 242 -15.91 -10.25 6.18
C GLU A 242 -15.59 -9.79 7.61
N LEU A 243 -16.05 -8.60 7.99
CA LEU A 243 -15.86 -8.03 9.34
C LEU A 243 -16.45 -8.93 10.44
N ARG A 244 -17.64 -9.49 10.22
CA ARG A 244 -18.24 -10.47 11.15
C ARG A 244 -17.41 -11.75 11.26
N LYS A 245 -16.85 -12.24 10.16
CA LYS A 245 -15.97 -13.41 10.16
C LYS A 245 -14.64 -13.13 10.88
N MET A 246 -14.15 -11.89 10.83
CA MET A 246 -12.98 -11.47 11.61
C MET A 246 -13.27 -11.42 13.12
N GLY A 247 -14.54 -11.26 13.51
CA GLY A 247 -14.98 -11.31 14.91
C GLY A 247 -15.63 -10.03 15.41
N PHE A 248 -15.82 -9.01 14.57
CA PHE A 248 -16.53 -7.79 14.97
C PHE A 248 -18.02 -8.06 15.20
N THR A 249 -18.52 -7.57 16.33
CA THR A 249 -19.90 -7.79 16.80
C THR A 249 -20.77 -6.53 16.72
N ASN A 250 -20.16 -5.35 16.79
CA ASN A 250 -20.85 -4.06 16.80
C ASN A 250 -20.69 -3.31 15.47
N ILE A 251 -21.32 -3.85 14.43
CA ILE A 251 -21.31 -3.25 13.10
C ILE A 251 -22.58 -2.43 12.89
N LYS A 252 -22.41 -1.16 12.52
CA LYS A 252 -23.45 -0.21 12.16
C LYS A 252 -23.32 0.17 10.69
N GLU A 253 -24.45 0.50 10.10
CA GLU A 253 -24.57 0.91 8.72
C GLU A 253 -24.85 2.42 8.69
N ASN A 254 -24.11 3.15 7.87
CA ASN A 254 -24.36 4.55 7.56
C ASN A 254 -24.73 4.63 6.07
N ILE A 255 -25.99 4.94 5.80
CA ILE A 255 -26.52 4.88 4.44
C ILE A 255 -26.44 6.27 3.82
N LEU A 256 -25.71 6.39 2.71
CA LEU A 256 -25.70 7.58 1.89
C LEU A 256 -26.80 7.43 0.83
N TYR A 257 -27.88 8.19 0.96
CA TYR A 257 -28.97 8.21 -0.01
C TYR A 257 -28.68 9.22 -1.12
N ASP A 258 -27.56 9.03 -1.80
CA ASP A 258 -26.96 9.97 -2.75
C ASP A 258 -26.84 9.42 -4.17
N ILE A 259 -27.27 8.17 -4.40
CA ILE A 259 -27.34 7.62 -5.75
C ILE A 259 -28.53 8.29 -6.44
N ILE A 260 -28.19 9.29 -7.22
CA ILE A 260 -29.05 9.88 -8.22
C ILE A 260 -28.60 9.29 -9.56
N PHE A 261 -29.52 8.67 -10.26
CA PHE A 261 -29.33 8.13 -11.61
C PHE A 261 -28.26 7.03 -11.84
N GLY A 262 -27.70 6.45 -10.78
CA GLY A 262 -26.99 5.15 -10.87
C GLY A 262 -25.53 5.20 -11.29
N VAL A 263 -24.88 6.37 -11.24
CA VAL A 263 -23.41 6.53 -11.43
C VAL A 263 -22.65 5.61 -10.46
N THR A 264 -23.07 5.63 -9.20
CA THR A 264 -22.59 4.74 -8.14
C THR A 264 -23.52 3.54 -8.04
N LYS A 265 -22.96 2.33 -7.88
CA LYS A 265 -23.78 1.12 -7.80
C LYS A 265 -24.51 1.08 -6.46
N GLU A 266 -25.77 0.65 -6.48
CA GLU A 266 -26.52 0.45 -5.24
C GLU A 266 -25.82 -0.57 -4.33
N GLY A 267 -25.56 -0.15 -3.09
CA GLY A 267 -24.79 -0.91 -2.12
C GLY A 267 -23.27 -0.91 -2.38
N GLU A 268 -22.75 0.02 -3.17
CA GLU A 268 -21.33 0.29 -3.26
C GLU A 268 -20.82 0.88 -1.95
N LEU A 269 -19.73 0.32 -1.44
CA LEU A 269 -19.07 0.76 -0.23
C LEU A 269 -18.38 2.11 -0.46
N GLU A 270 -18.61 3.05 0.45
CA GLU A 270 -17.86 4.31 0.52
C GLU A 270 -16.66 4.15 1.46
N SER A 271 -16.89 3.71 2.70
CA SER A 271 -15.82 3.61 3.70
C SER A 271 -16.14 2.65 4.82
N VAL A 272 -15.10 2.25 5.54
CA VAL A 272 -15.19 1.52 6.81
C VAL A 272 -14.40 2.29 7.84
N THR A 273 -15.01 2.53 9.01
CA THR A 273 -14.29 3.05 10.18
C THR A 273 -14.43 2.09 11.34
N ILE A 274 -13.41 1.99 12.18
CA ILE A 274 -13.40 1.14 13.37
C ILE A 274 -13.05 2.02 14.58
N ASP A 275 -13.99 2.17 15.51
CA ASP A 275 -13.88 3.14 16.61
C ASP A 275 -13.60 4.59 16.15
N GLY A 276 -14.06 4.92 14.94
CA GLY A 276 -13.85 6.23 14.32
C GLY A 276 -12.49 6.41 13.63
N ASP A 277 -11.63 5.38 13.63
CA ASP A 277 -10.39 5.36 12.85
C ASP A 277 -10.70 4.95 11.39
N ASP A 278 -10.30 5.80 10.45
CA ASP A 278 -10.37 5.64 8.99
C ASP A 278 -8.98 5.49 8.35
N THR A 279 -7.93 5.37 9.17
CA THR A 279 -6.52 5.25 8.75
C THR A 279 -5.89 3.92 9.17
N PHE A 280 -6.67 2.99 9.71
CA PHE A 280 -6.17 1.70 10.16
C PHE A 280 -5.51 0.92 9.01
N THR A 281 -4.51 0.13 9.37
CA THR A 281 -3.71 -0.68 8.46
C THR A 281 -3.78 -2.15 8.84
N ARG A 282 -3.39 -3.04 7.92
CA ARG A 282 -3.25 -4.47 8.21
C ARG A 282 -2.38 -4.65 9.46
N GLY A 283 -2.84 -5.52 10.37
CA GLY A 283 -2.12 -5.83 11.60
C GLY A 283 -2.63 -5.08 12.83
N ASP A 284 -3.40 -4.00 12.66
CA ASP A 284 -3.98 -3.27 13.78
C ASP A 284 -4.99 -4.15 14.55
N ILE A 285 -5.06 -3.94 15.88
CA ILE A 285 -5.85 -4.75 16.80
C ILE A 285 -6.88 -3.86 17.48
N PHE A 286 -8.14 -4.25 17.34
CA PHE A 286 -9.30 -3.58 17.92
C PHE A 286 -10.04 -4.49 18.88
N SER A 287 -10.93 -3.91 19.68
CA SER A 287 -11.90 -4.69 20.45
C SER A 287 -12.93 -5.33 19.51
N SER A 288 -13.42 -6.53 19.84
CA SER A 288 -14.46 -7.21 19.06
C SER A 288 -15.81 -6.49 19.11
N ASP A 289 -16.03 -5.66 20.12
CA ASP A 289 -17.21 -4.78 20.28
C ASP A 289 -16.97 -3.33 19.83
N ALA A 290 -15.79 -3.04 19.27
CA ALA A 290 -15.47 -1.76 18.65
C ALA A 290 -16.58 -1.35 17.69
N LYS A 291 -16.94 -0.07 17.70
CA LYS A 291 -18.00 0.46 16.84
C LYS A 291 -17.46 0.52 15.41
N VAL A 292 -17.87 -0.45 14.60
CA VAL A 292 -17.57 -0.45 13.17
C VAL A 292 -18.70 0.27 12.44
N ILE A 293 -18.37 1.29 11.65
CA ILE A 293 -19.34 1.97 10.78
C ILE A 293 -18.98 1.64 9.33
N VAL A 294 -19.91 1.01 8.63
CA VAL A 294 -19.83 0.73 7.19
C VAL A 294 -20.71 1.75 6.48
N THR A 295 -20.07 2.65 5.73
CA THR A 295 -20.76 3.66 4.93
C THR A 295 -20.92 3.17 3.50
N TYR A 296 -22.11 3.29 2.93
CA TYR A 296 -22.38 2.84 1.57
C TYR A 296 -23.52 3.60 0.91
N HIS A 297 -23.55 3.54 -0.42
CA HIS A 297 -24.48 4.29 -1.24
C HIS A 297 -25.77 3.52 -1.51
N MET A 298 -26.89 4.24 -1.46
CA MET A 298 -28.22 3.79 -1.82
C MET A 298 -28.93 4.88 -2.61
N LYS A 299 -29.96 4.48 -3.37
CA LYS A 299 -30.77 5.43 -4.13
C LYS A 299 -31.46 6.43 -3.24
N GLU A 300 -31.43 7.69 -3.65
CA GLU A 300 -32.08 8.79 -2.93
C GLU A 300 -33.60 8.54 -2.71
N GLU A 301 -34.27 7.86 -3.66
CA GLU A 301 -35.68 7.46 -3.55
C GLU A 301 -35.99 6.51 -2.37
N ASN A 302 -34.96 5.83 -1.87
CA ASN A 302 -35.06 4.91 -0.74
C ASN A 302 -34.87 5.62 0.61
N ASP A 303 -34.62 6.93 0.63
CA ASP A 303 -34.45 7.71 1.85
C ASP A 303 -35.73 7.68 2.70
N PRO A 304 -35.70 7.10 3.91
CA PRO A 304 -36.85 7.06 4.82
C PRO A 304 -37.32 8.44 5.26
N SER A 305 -36.45 9.46 5.22
CA SER A 305 -36.78 10.84 5.61
C SER A 305 -37.76 11.49 4.62
N LYS A 306 -37.63 11.22 3.32
CA LYS A 306 -38.57 11.69 2.28
C LYS A 306 -39.98 11.11 2.45
N LYS A 307 -40.10 9.87 2.96
CA LYS A 307 -41.40 9.25 3.28
C LYS A 307 -42.10 9.87 4.50
N MET A 308 -41.40 10.65 5.31
CA MET A 308 -41.96 11.31 6.49
C MET A 308 -42.51 12.70 6.15
N GLU A 309 -42.04 13.33 5.07
CA GLU A 309 -42.61 14.55 4.51
C GLU A 309 -43.98 14.30 3.87
N GLU A 310 -44.19 13.13 3.23
CA GLU A 310 -45.49 12.73 2.69
C GLU A 310 -46.58 12.51 3.76
N LYS A 311 -46.20 12.18 5.01
CA LYS A 311 -47.16 11.89 6.10
C LYS A 311 -47.69 13.11 6.85
N THR A 312 -47.17 14.30 6.58
CA THR A 312 -47.57 15.54 7.29
C THR A 312 -48.29 16.54 6.37
N ALA A 313 -48.50 16.18 5.11
CA ALA A 313 -49.16 17.01 4.09
C ALA A 313 -50.46 16.39 3.55
N GLU A 314 -51.09 15.47 4.28
CA GLU A 314 -52.47 15.03 4.01
C GLU A 314 -53.47 16.04 4.58
N GLU A 315 -53.53 17.25 4.01
CA GLU A 315 -54.77 18.03 3.94
C GLU A 315 -54.58 19.14 2.89
N GLU A 316 -55.36 19.05 1.80
CA GLU A 316 -55.47 20.00 0.68
C GLU A 316 -54.27 19.98 -0.29
N THR A 317 -54.34 19.58 -1.55
CA THR A 317 -55.43 19.51 -2.53
C THR A 317 -54.98 18.64 -3.71
N THR A 318 -55.95 18.01 -4.34
CA THR A 318 -55.90 17.34 -5.65
C THR A 318 -54.94 17.94 -6.68
N GLU A 319 -53.98 17.15 -7.17
CA GLU A 319 -53.70 17.09 -8.61
C GLU A 319 -53.09 15.73 -8.99
N ASP A 320 -53.69 15.18 -10.05
CA ASP A 320 -53.65 13.81 -10.54
C ASP A 320 -52.70 13.78 -11.75
N LYS A 321 -51.91 12.70 -11.88
CA LYS A 321 -51.33 12.18 -13.14
C LYS A 321 -51.01 13.21 -14.26
N GLU A 322 -49.77 13.68 -14.32
CA GLU A 322 -49.14 14.07 -15.60
C GLU A 322 -48.03 13.07 -15.96
N GLN A 323 -48.49 12.01 -16.63
CA GLN A 323 -47.94 11.47 -17.86
C GLN A 323 -46.43 11.57 -18.09
N GLN A 324 -45.83 10.39 -18.11
CA GLN A 324 -44.55 10.00 -18.70
C GLN A 324 -44.53 10.29 -20.23
N GLU A 325 -44.66 11.55 -20.66
CA GLU A 325 -44.57 11.94 -22.07
C GLU A 325 -43.12 11.96 -22.55
N THR A 326 -42.92 11.42 -23.77
CA THR A 326 -41.68 11.53 -24.53
C THR A 326 -41.39 12.98 -24.88
N LEU A 327 -40.18 13.44 -24.58
CA LEU A 327 -39.73 14.79 -24.85
C LEU A 327 -39.28 14.90 -26.31
N THR A 328 -39.83 15.87 -27.04
CA THR A 328 -39.48 16.19 -28.42
C THR A 328 -39.06 17.66 -28.50
N VAL A 329 -38.50 18.08 -29.63
CA VAL A 329 -38.17 19.50 -29.87
C VAL A 329 -39.39 20.42 -29.82
N ASP A 330 -40.60 19.88 -29.98
CA ASP A 330 -41.85 20.65 -29.96
C ASP A 330 -42.37 20.88 -28.54
N ASN A 331 -42.15 19.93 -27.61
CA ASN A 331 -42.63 20.03 -26.22
C ASN A 331 -41.52 20.32 -25.18
N CYS A 332 -40.25 20.29 -25.60
CA CYS A 332 -39.09 20.55 -24.74
C CYS A 332 -38.15 21.57 -25.40
N PRO A 333 -38.30 22.87 -25.11
CA PRO A 333 -37.41 23.91 -25.63
C PRO A 333 -35.93 23.66 -25.31
N GLU A 334 -35.64 23.12 -24.13
CA GLU A 334 -34.26 22.81 -23.72
C GLU A 334 -33.63 21.68 -24.55
N LEU A 335 -34.44 20.73 -25.03
CA LEU A 335 -33.98 19.71 -25.98
C LEU A 335 -33.70 20.36 -27.34
N ALA A 336 -34.57 21.25 -27.82
CA ALA A 336 -34.33 21.98 -29.06
C ALA A 336 -33.04 22.84 -28.97
N ASP A 337 -32.78 23.45 -27.82
CA ASP A 337 -31.57 24.25 -27.58
C ASP A 337 -30.31 23.38 -27.63
N ILE A 338 -30.27 22.25 -26.92
CA ILE A 338 -29.06 21.40 -26.95
C ILE A 338 -28.84 20.74 -28.32
N LEU A 339 -29.89 20.39 -29.06
CA LEU A 339 -29.75 19.78 -30.39
C LEU A 339 -29.33 20.78 -31.48
N SER A 340 -29.48 22.09 -31.23
CA SER A 340 -29.09 23.15 -32.16
C SER A 340 -27.80 23.90 -31.76
N ASN A 341 -27.24 23.59 -30.60
CA ASN A 341 -26.03 24.22 -30.10
C ASN A 341 -24.82 23.87 -30.97
N LYS A 342 -23.97 24.85 -31.29
CA LYS A 342 -22.79 24.70 -32.17
C LYS A 342 -21.50 24.41 -31.41
N ALA A 343 -21.51 24.50 -30.08
CA ALA A 343 -20.36 24.17 -29.27
C ALA A 343 -20.25 22.64 -29.10
N SER A 344 -19.06 22.08 -29.25
CA SER A 344 -18.84 20.64 -29.01
C SER A 344 -18.98 20.27 -27.52
N ASN A 345 -18.71 21.22 -26.63
CA ASN A 345 -18.73 21.01 -25.19
C ASN A 345 -19.28 22.27 -24.51
N ASP A 346 -20.57 22.23 -24.13
CA ASP A 346 -21.28 23.32 -23.48
C ASP A 346 -21.85 22.84 -22.14
N PRO A 347 -21.77 23.63 -21.05
CA PRO A 347 -22.35 23.26 -19.75
C PRO A 347 -23.86 22.92 -19.79
N SER A 348 -24.58 23.42 -20.80
CA SER A 348 -25.98 23.07 -21.06
C SER A 348 -26.18 21.58 -21.33
N TYR A 349 -25.19 20.87 -21.88
CA TYR A 349 -25.29 19.41 -22.10
C TYR A 349 -25.32 18.64 -20.78
N SER A 350 -24.42 18.98 -19.85
CA SER A 350 -24.43 18.41 -18.51
C SER A 350 -25.70 18.78 -17.74
N SER A 351 -26.15 20.03 -17.88
CA SER A 351 -27.39 20.51 -17.26
C SER A 351 -28.62 19.80 -17.80
N PHE A 352 -28.69 19.60 -19.12
CA PHE A 352 -29.77 18.88 -19.79
C PHE A 352 -29.77 17.40 -19.42
N ALA A 353 -28.61 16.74 -19.49
CA ALA A 353 -28.47 15.34 -19.09
C ALA A 353 -28.99 15.15 -17.66
N SER A 354 -28.46 15.90 -16.70
CA SER A 354 -28.85 15.79 -15.29
C SER A 354 -30.34 16.07 -15.04
N LYS A 355 -30.93 17.02 -15.77
CA LYS A 355 -32.33 17.41 -15.58
C LYS A 355 -33.31 16.40 -16.18
N TYR A 356 -32.94 15.79 -17.30
CA TYR A 356 -33.81 14.90 -18.05
C TYR A 356 -33.36 13.43 -17.98
N GLU A 357 -32.41 13.08 -17.12
CA GLU A 357 -31.92 11.71 -16.95
C GLU A 357 -33.05 10.73 -16.61
N GLY A 358 -33.10 9.60 -17.32
CA GLY A 358 -34.20 8.64 -17.29
C GLY A 358 -35.44 9.06 -18.09
N ARG A 359 -35.53 10.29 -18.60
CA ARG A 359 -36.62 10.68 -19.51
C ARG A 359 -36.34 10.17 -20.91
N THR A 360 -37.40 9.76 -21.59
CA THR A 360 -37.35 9.44 -23.01
C THR A 360 -37.35 10.72 -23.83
N ILE A 361 -36.36 10.86 -24.70
CA ILE A 361 -36.32 11.89 -25.74
C ILE A 361 -36.53 11.24 -27.10
N GLU A 362 -37.15 11.98 -28.01
CA GLU A 362 -37.29 11.63 -29.42
C GLU A 362 -36.77 12.77 -30.29
N PHE A 363 -35.90 12.43 -31.23
CA PHE A 363 -35.37 13.38 -32.18
C PHE A 363 -34.96 12.74 -33.50
N ALA A 364 -35.00 13.57 -34.54
CA ALA A 364 -34.41 13.28 -35.83
C ALA A 364 -32.88 13.29 -35.72
N GLY A 365 -32.23 12.18 -36.03
CA GLY A 365 -30.79 12.03 -35.96
C GLY A 365 -30.17 11.27 -37.12
N ARG A 366 -28.90 10.92 -36.95
CA ARG A 366 -28.09 10.20 -37.92
C ARG A 366 -27.04 9.32 -37.24
N ILE A 367 -26.52 8.34 -37.96
CA ILE A 367 -25.39 7.51 -37.52
C ILE A 367 -24.07 8.09 -38.03
N ASP A 368 -23.23 8.59 -37.12
CA ASP A 368 -21.92 9.18 -37.44
C ASP A 368 -20.79 8.13 -37.37
N ASN A 369 -20.90 7.18 -36.45
CA ASN A 369 -19.93 6.10 -36.31
C ASN A 369 -20.58 4.82 -35.78
N CYS A 370 -20.02 3.66 -36.15
CA CYS A 370 -20.38 2.36 -35.62
C CYS A 370 -19.11 1.50 -35.54
N ALA A 371 -18.72 1.12 -34.32
CA ALA A 371 -17.53 0.31 -34.07
C ALA A 371 -17.87 -0.88 -33.17
N PRO A 372 -17.21 -2.04 -33.31
CA PRO A 372 -17.38 -3.14 -32.36
C PRO A 372 -16.98 -2.72 -30.93
N HIS A 373 -17.80 -3.07 -29.94
CA HIS A 373 -17.48 -2.84 -28.53
C HIS A 373 -16.39 -3.81 -28.09
N GLY A 374 -15.17 -3.30 -27.88
CA GLY A 374 -14.00 -4.10 -27.50
C GLY A 374 -13.69 -5.24 -28.48
N LYS A 375 -13.84 -6.49 -28.03
CA LYS A 375 -13.59 -7.71 -28.83
C LYS A 375 -14.89 -8.43 -29.26
N TYR A 376 -16.05 -7.88 -28.92
CA TYR A 376 -17.32 -8.51 -29.25
C TYR A 376 -17.61 -8.37 -30.74
N LYS A 377 -18.24 -9.41 -31.34
CA LYS A 377 -18.61 -9.42 -32.77
C LYS A 377 -20.03 -8.90 -33.03
N THR A 378 -20.84 -8.78 -31.98
CA THR A 378 -22.28 -8.52 -32.05
C THR A 378 -22.72 -7.38 -31.13
N ARG A 379 -21.75 -6.68 -30.51
CA ARG A 379 -21.97 -5.52 -29.65
C ARG A 379 -21.19 -4.36 -30.24
N PHE A 380 -21.78 -3.18 -30.23
CA PHE A 380 -21.30 -2.03 -30.96
C PHE A 380 -21.43 -0.78 -30.10
N ASP A 381 -20.50 0.15 -30.31
CA ASP A 381 -20.62 1.53 -29.87
C ASP A 381 -21.02 2.37 -31.09
N TYR A 382 -22.12 3.11 -30.95
CA TYR A 382 -22.60 4.04 -31.96
C TYR A 382 -22.35 5.47 -31.52
N LEU A 383 -21.88 6.31 -32.45
CA LEU A 383 -21.99 7.75 -32.32
C LEU A 383 -23.13 8.24 -33.20
N VAL A 384 -23.99 9.06 -32.63
CA VAL A 384 -25.16 9.63 -33.30
C VAL A 384 -25.25 11.12 -33.01
N SER A 385 -25.82 11.87 -33.94
CA SER A 385 -26.01 13.32 -33.81
C SER A 385 -27.39 13.72 -34.29
N ALA A 386 -27.80 14.93 -33.92
CA ALA A 386 -29.06 15.52 -34.35
C ALA A 386 -29.02 15.95 -35.83
N GLY A 387 -30.15 15.80 -36.52
CA GLY A 387 -30.34 16.23 -37.91
C GLY A 387 -29.83 15.24 -38.96
N ASP A 388 -30.03 15.60 -40.22
CA ASP A 388 -29.66 14.76 -41.36
C ASP A 388 -28.14 14.72 -41.55
N TYR A 389 -27.65 13.65 -42.19
CA TYR A 389 -26.23 13.41 -42.41
C TYR A 389 -25.60 14.44 -43.35
N ASP A 390 -24.76 15.28 -42.76
CA ASP A 390 -23.82 16.17 -43.42
C ASP A 390 -22.43 15.93 -42.84
N PRO A 391 -21.47 15.39 -43.60
CA PRO A 391 -20.13 15.10 -43.09
C PRO A 391 -19.33 16.35 -42.70
N ASP A 392 -19.74 17.53 -43.18
CA ASP A 392 -19.06 18.80 -42.94
C ASP A 392 -19.77 19.67 -41.86
N HIS A 393 -20.89 19.20 -41.31
CA HIS A 393 -21.69 19.97 -40.36
C HIS A 393 -22.27 19.13 -39.21
N GLN A 394 -21.79 19.37 -37.99
CA GLN A 394 -22.36 18.81 -36.77
C GLN A 394 -22.89 19.92 -35.87
N VAL A 395 -24.10 19.70 -35.34
CA VAL A 395 -24.77 20.51 -34.33
C VAL A 395 -25.27 19.60 -33.22
N GLY A 396 -25.33 20.16 -32.01
CA GLY A 396 -25.63 19.47 -30.78
C GLY A 396 -24.47 18.61 -30.25
N PRO A 397 -24.70 17.92 -29.12
CA PRO A 397 -23.70 17.04 -28.54
C PRO A 397 -23.49 15.79 -29.40
N ALA A 398 -22.31 15.19 -29.30
CA ALA A 398 -22.08 13.85 -29.83
C ALA A 398 -22.71 12.82 -28.89
N PHE A 399 -23.81 12.21 -29.33
CA PHE A 399 -24.48 11.19 -28.53
C PHE A 399 -23.81 9.82 -28.73
N LYS A 400 -23.79 9.00 -27.67
CA LYS A 400 -23.24 7.65 -27.69
C LYS A 400 -24.26 6.63 -27.22
N PHE A 401 -24.43 5.56 -28.01
CA PHE A 401 -24.99 4.30 -27.53
C PHE A 401 -23.81 3.35 -27.27
N GLU A 402 -23.60 2.95 -26.02
CA GLU A 402 -22.46 2.11 -25.63
C GLU A 402 -22.86 0.65 -25.41
N ASP A 403 -22.05 -0.27 -25.91
CA ASP A 403 -22.23 -1.72 -25.75
C ASP A 403 -23.65 -2.17 -26.09
N VAL A 404 -24.15 -1.83 -27.27
CA VAL A 404 -25.50 -2.23 -27.73
C VAL A 404 -25.42 -3.29 -28.81
N ASN A 405 -26.38 -4.21 -28.83
CA ASN A 405 -26.56 -5.17 -29.92
C ASN A 405 -27.73 -4.73 -30.83
N TYR A 406 -27.89 -5.40 -31.98
CA TYR A 406 -28.93 -5.06 -32.95
C TYR A 406 -30.37 -5.11 -32.41
N TYR A 407 -30.65 -6.03 -31.48
CA TYR A 407 -31.96 -6.14 -30.84
C TYR A 407 -32.23 -5.00 -29.87
N ASP A 408 -31.19 -4.48 -29.20
CA ASP A 408 -31.32 -3.35 -28.26
C ASP A 408 -31.78 -2.06 -29.00
N LEU A 409 -31.48 -1.94 -30.29
CA LEU A 409 -31.86 -0.78 -31.11
C LEU A 409 -33.33 -0.75 -31.52
N ASN A 410 -34.06 -1.88 -31.44
CA ASN A 410 -35.44 -2.01 -31.94
C ASN A 410 -35.67 -1.30 -33.30
N THR A 411 -34.85 -1.66 -34.28
CA THR A 411 -34.79 -1.00 -35.60
C THR A 411 -35.60 -1.74 -36.66
N ASP A 412 -36.07 -1.01 -37.67
CA ASP A 412 -36.72 -1.51 -38.89
C ASP A 412 -35.77 -1.60 -40.09
N LEU A 413 -34.52 -1.17 -39.93
CA LEU A 413 -33.49 -1.22 -40.95
C LEU A 413 -32.98 -2.67 -41.14
N ASP A 414 -32.32 -2.94 -42.27
CA ASP A 414 -31.55 -4.19 -42.47
C ASP A 414 -30.17 -4.10 -41.79
N THR A 415 -29.60 -2.90 -41.76
CA THR A 415 -28.33 -2.57 -41.09
C THR A 415 -28.34 -1.12 -40.61
N VAL A 416 -27.82 -0.88 -39.41
CA VAL A 416 -27.60 0.48 -38.87
C VAL A 416 -26.15 0.86 -39.12
N SER A 417 -25.89 1.60 -40.21
CA SER A 417 -24.54 1.97 -40.67
C SER A 417 -24.33 3.48 -40.73
N VAL A 418 -23.06 3.90 -40.69
CA VAL A 418 -22.64 5.30 -40.86
C VAL A 418 -23.28 5.92 -42.10
N GLY A 419 -23.78 7.15 -41.98
CA GLY A 419 -24.47 7.86 -43.06
C GLY A 419 -25.98 7.71 -43.08
N THR A 420 -26.56 6.88 -42.22
CA THR A 420 -28.01 6.63 -42.19
C THR A 420 -28.72 7.71 -41.38
N ASN A 421 -29.75 8.32 -41.94
CA ASN A 421 -30.68 9.19 -41.22
C ASN A 421 -31.72 8.33 -40.49
N VAL A 422 -31.94 8.63 -39.21
CA VAL A 422 -32.76 7.81 -38.32
C VAL A 422 -33.66 8.67 -37.43
N ASN A 423 -34.78 8.11 -37.00
CA ASN A 423 -35.54 8.62 -35.88
C ASN A 423 -35.05 7.90 -34.62
N ILE A 424 -34.63 8.66 -33.62
CA ILE A 424 -34.07 8.13 -32.39
C ILE A 424 -35.05 8.38 -31.26
N ILE A 425 -35.47 7.31 -30.60
CA ILE A 425 -36.12 7.34 -29.31
C ILE A 425 -35.14 6.71 -28.32
N ALA A 426 -34.72 7.48 -27.32
CA ALA A 426 -33.71 7.04 -26.38
C ALA A 426 -33.98 7.61 -24.98
N GLU A 427 -33.54 6.88 -23.97
CA GLU A 427 -33.51 7.37 -22.59
C GLU A 427 -32.23 8.20 -22.40
N VAL A 428 -32.37 9.37 -21.81
CA VAL A 428 -31.24 10.22 -21.41
C VAL A 428 -30.48 9.52 -20.29
N GLU A 429 -29.19 9.27 -20.47
CA GLU A 429 -28.29 8.83 -19.39
C GLU A 429 -27.52 10.06 -18.88
N TYR A 430 -26.21 10.12 -19.08
CA TYR A 430 -25.35 11.18 -18.56
C TYR A 430 -24.50 11.84 -19.66
N PHE A 431 -23.92 13.00 -19.36
CA PHE A 431 -22.91 13.64 -20.20
C PHE A 431 -21.54 13.58 -19.50
N ASP A 432 -20.53 12.99 -20.15
CA ASP A 432 -19.14 13.01 -19.67
C ASP A 432 -18.39 14.17 -20.31
N SER A 433 -18.11 15.20 -19.51
CA SER A 433 -17.38 16.39 -19.95
C SER A 433 -15.91 16.12 -20.31
N ASN A 434 -15.32 15.00 -19.85
CA ASN A 434 -13.94 14.65 -20.19
C ASN A 434 -13.84 14.04 -21.59
N SER A 435 -14.82 13.22 -21.99
CA SER A 435 -14.87 12.64 -23.33
C SER A 435 -15.68 13.49 -24.32
N GLU A 436 -16.42 14.49 -23.84
CA GLU A 436 -17.38 15.30 -24.61
C GLU A 436 -18.51 14.46 -25.24
N LEU A 437 -18.90 13.37 -24.56
CA LEU A 437 -19.90 12.42 -25.06
C LEU A 437 -21.16 12.46 -24.20
N PHE A 438 -22.30 12.48 -24.89
CA PHE A 438 -23.62 12.41 -24.27
C PHE A 438 -24.16 11.00 -24.40
N TYR A 439 -24.20 10.27 -23.30
CA TYR A 439 -24.65 8.88 -23.28
C TYR A 439 -26.17 8.81 -23.30
N LEU A 440 -26.67 7.92 -24.15
CA LEU A 440 -28.08 7.62 -24.31
C LEU A 440 -28.25 6.11 -24.33
N LYS A 441 -29.40 5.64 -23.83
CA LYS A 441 -29.81 4.25 -23.99
C LYS A 441 -30.85 4.16 -25.10
N PRO A 442 -30.57 3.47 -26.23
CA PRO A 442 -31.52 3.38 -27.32
C PRO A 442 -32.76 2.60 -26.89
N ILE A 443 -33.93 3.14 -27.21
CA ILE A 443 -35.22 2.46 -27.08
C ILE A 443 -35.71 2.04 -28.47
N SER A 444 -35.57 2.91 -29.46
CA SER A 444 -35.86 2.61 -30.86
C SER A 444 -35.03 3.50 -31.80
N VAL A 445 -34.49 2.90 -32.86
CA VAL A 445 -33.74 3.59 -33.91
C VAL A 445 -34.26 3.14 -35.26
N THR A 446 -35.14 3.92 -35.89
CA THR A 446 -35.79 3.54 -37.16
C THR A 446 -35.32 4.40 -38.32
N GLY A 447 -35.38 3.89 -39.56
CA GLY A 447 -35.04 4.67 -40.74
C GLY A 447 -35.96 5.89 -40.93
N ARG A 448 -35.41 6.97 -41.51
CA ARG A 448 -36.17 8.17 -41.93
C ARG A 448 -36.24 8.32 -43.44
#